data_AF-A0A4Y3VNQ1-F1
#
_entry.id   AF-A0A4Y3VNQ1-F1
#
_cell.length_a   1.000
_cell.length_b   1.000
_cell.length_c   1.000
_cell.angle_alpha   90.00
_cell.angle_beta   90.00
_cell.angle_gamma   90.00
#
_symmetry.space_group_name_H-M   'P 1'
#
loop_
_entity.id
_entity.type
_entity.pdbx_description
1 polymer ?
#
loop_
_entity_poly.entity_id
_entity_poly.type
_entity_poly.pdbx_seq_one_letter_code
_entity_poly.pdbx_strand_id
1 'polypeptide(L)'
;MRPGDEFAGRYVLREVIGAGRSGEVWLAHDTVVGQDVALKPERIEGDRDTAVRRLLAEPRALAKFRDHPHVVTLFDVVTVEQDGEETYWFVMEYVPGGGLDRQPPMSAQRAARIGAELADALAALHEAGIVHCDVKPANIGLTRRGTAKLLDFGAAHRTSGTETITSNGPLSFTPDYAAPELARGHLPRPASDVFCLAATLYGLVTGAPPRGGESGDGGTDTERLTYWKAEQGVVEMDAEAVGPLYPVLTAMLHRDPRQRPDAAEAGRQLAAVAAPGSASGSLATTAQPGGRTRWRWPARRPLLATAVGIGAALVLGGLILAPGGGDADQGTDEAGRSSTPEASLIGDPRTADVCALTDPAALGQFGKVRVDVDYGNFDRCDQLVSPDDETRIDVSVQLRPGSRPESSRPATRIGRIGVLEESPETDECGLLLYDSAAGGDADGTLVGIRVDVGDGSVTGGNATLCTVAHTAARSAAEVLNTGPLPRRSPAYPDNSLAWADACALLDAKALSDAVPGIKPDTPEVGVANWNCEWFSEVDDLEAEVSFFRDQPKSAKDREVVRLSGYRALVEPEGDGDETCTVFLEYRRYSGQDAKQAAEMVRLRVGGERPMDDLCTMVTGLATSAATKLPER
;
A
#
# COMPACT_ATOMS: atom_id res chain seq x y z
N MET A 1 11.25 -42.00 2.18
CA MET A 1 11.05 -41.85 3.64
C MET A 1 9.80 -42.64 4.06
N ARG A 2 9.83 -43.28 5.23
CA ARG A 2 8.73 -44.09 5.80
C ARG A 2 8.62 -43.85 7.31
N PRO A 3 7.44 -44.09 7.92
CA PRO A 3 7.30 -44.14 9.37
C PRO A 3 8.35 -45.07 10.02
N GLY A 4 9.03 -44.57 11.05
CA GLY A 4 10.09 -45.26 11.78
C GLY A 4 11.50 -45.00 11.25
N ASP A 5 11.65 -44.40 10.07
CA ASP A 5 12.97 -44.03 9.55
C ASP A 5 13.60 -42.93 10.43
N GLU A 6 14.91 -43.02 10.65
CA GLU A 6 15.69 -41.96 11.27
C GLU A 6 16.12 -40.93 10.22
N PHE A 7 15.83 -39.67 10.48
CA PHE A 7 16.06 -38.54 9.61
C PHE A 7 17.07 -37.57 10.25
N ALA A 8 18.06 -37.13 9.46
CA ALA A 8 19.16 -36.28 9.91
C ALA A 8 19.87 -36.75 11.20
N GLY A 9 19.87 -38.07 11.47
CA GLY A 9 20.51 -38.67 12.66
C GLY A 9 19.89 -38.26 14.00
N ARG A 10 18.66 -37.70 14.01
CA ARG A 10 18.03 -37.11 15.20
C ARG A 10 16.52 -37.31 15.27
N TYR A 11 15.84 -37.24 14.15
CA TYR A 11 14.37 -37.21 14.09
C TYR A 11 13.82 -38.54 13.62
N VAL A 12 12.98 -39.19 14.41
CA VAL A 12 12.30 -40.43 13.99
C VAL A 12 10.97 -40.06 13.34
N LEU A 13 10.81 -40.33 12.05
CA LEU A 13 9.60 -40.03 11.30
C LEU A 13 8.42 -40.84 11.81
N ARG A 14 7.23 -40.23 11.95
CA ARG A 14 6.01 -40.91 12.42
C ARG A 14 4.96 -41.01 11.33
N GLU A 15 4.48 -39.88 10.83
CA GLU A 15 3.44 -39.86 9.80
C GLU A 15 3.48 -38.55 9.01
N VAL A 16 2.90 -38.56 7.81
CA VAL A 16 2.71 -37.35 7.00
C VAL A 16 1.50 -36.60 7.54
N ILE A 17 1.69 -35.33 7.90
CA ILE A 17 0.64 -34.47 8.46
C ILE A 17 0.08 -33.47 7.45
N GLY A 18 0.83 -33.19 6.38
CA GLY A 18 0.42 -32.34 5.27
C GLY A 18 1.27 -32.55 4.02
N ALA A 19 0.87 -31.93 2.93
CA ALA A 19 1.63 -31.87 1.69
C ALA A 19 1.64 -30.43 1.20
N GLY A 20 2.83 -29.91 0.90
CA GLY A 20 3.03 -28.59 0.32
C GLY A 20 3.69 -28.69 -1.05
N ARG A 21 3.94 -27.54 -1.67
CA ARG A 21 4.61 -27.42 -2.98
C ARG A 21 5.98 -28.13 -3.00
N SER A 22 6.73 -28.01 -1.90
CA SER A 22 8.10 -28.50 -1.76
C SER A 22 8.20 -29.95 -1.28
N GLY A 23 7.08 -30.57 -0.89
CA GLY A 23 6.99 -31.96 -0.49
C GLY A 23 6.05 -32.23 0.69
N GLU A 24 6.12 -33.45 1.21
CA GLU A 24 5.35 -33.90 2.37
C GLU A 24 5.89 -33.32 3.68
N VAL A 25 5.00 -32.79 4.53
CA VAL A 25 5.32 -32.35 5.89
C VAL A 25 5.14 -33.53 6.84
N TRP A 26 6.20 -33.86 7.57
CA TRP A 26 6.23 -35.03 8.45
C TRP A 26 6.12 -34.64 9.93
N LEU A 27 5.31 -35.37 10.69
CA LEU A 27 5.45 -35.46 12.13
C LEU A 27 6.66 -36.35 12.45
N ALA A 28 7.57 -35.85 13.26
CA ALA A 28 8.73 -36.60 13.72
C ALA A 28 8.96 -36.43 15.23
N HIS A 29 9.64 -37.39 15.83
CA HIS A 29 10.06 -37.31 17.23
C HIS A 29 11.54 -36.96 17.30
N ASP A 30 11.87 -35.82 17.92
CA ASP A 30 13.24 -35.42 18.22
C ASP A 30 13.78 -36.28 19.38
N THR A 31 14.70 -37.19 19.09
CA THR A 31 15.22 -38.15 20.08
C THR A 31 16.18 -37.53 21.09
N VAL A 32 16.71 -36.32 20.82
CA VAL A 32 17.64 -35.61 21.71
C VAL A 32 16.87 -34.79 22.74
N VAL A 33 15.90 -33.99 22.29
CA VAL A 33 15.09 -33.13 23.17
C VAL A 33 13.90 -33.90 23.76
N GLY A 34 13.44 -34.96 23.08
CA GLY A 34 12.31 -35.79 23.51
C GLY A 34 10.94 -35.18 23.20
N GLN A 35 10.83 -34.38 22.14
CA GLN A 35 9.59 -33.71 21.74
C GLN A 35 9.19 -34.02 20.30
N ASP A 36 7.89 -33.92 20.01
CA ASP A 36 7.38 -34.07 18.65
C ASP A 36 7.48 -32.74 17.88
N VAL A 37 7.91 -32.81 16.62
CA VAL A 37 8.17 -31.68 15.73
C VAL A 37 7.56 -31.91 14.34
N ALA A 38 7.29 -30.83 13.61
CA ALA A 38 6.94 -30.88 12.20
C ALA A 38 8.20 -30.63 11.35
N LEU A 39 8.43 -31.48 10.35
CA LEU A 39 9.52 -31.36 9.38
C LEU A 39 8.92 -30.97 8.03
N LYS A 40 9.15 -29.72 7.60
CA LYS A 40 8.70 -29.20 6.29
C LYS A 40 9.90 -29.16 5.33
N PRO A 41 9.88 -29.88 4.20
CA PRO A 41 10.93 -29.79 3.19
C PRO A 41 10.82 -28.47 2.43
N GLU A 42 11.97 -27.92 2.05
CA GLU A 42 12.07 -26.75 1.20
C GLU A 42 13.16 -26.96 0.15
N ARG A 43 12.85 -26.65 -1.11
CA ARG A 43 13.73 -26.92 -2.27
C ARG A 43 14.44 -25.66 -2.72
N ILE A 44 15.64 -25.85 -3.26
CA ILE A 44 16.41 -24.80 -3.93
C ILE A 44 16.09 -24.88 -5.41
N GLU A 45 15.58 -23.79 -5.96
CA GLU A 45 15.42 -23.61 -7.41
C GLU A 45 16.30 -22.42 -7.86
N GLY A 46 17.06 -22.59 -8.95
CA GLY A 46 17.93 -21.54 -9.50
C GLY A 46 19.38 -21.56 -9.02
N ASP A 47 20.09 -20.43 -9.21
CA ASP A 47 21.50 -20.27 -8.85
C ASP A 47 21.73 -20.40 -7.33
N ARG A 48 22.72 -21.21 -6.93
CA ARG A 48 22.84 -21.75 -5.57
C ARG A 48 23.01 -20.66 -4.50
N ASP A 49 23.83 -19.64 -4.74
CA ASP A 49 24.13 -18.61 -3.73
C ASP A 49 22.98 -17.62 -3.53
N THR A 50 22.21 -17.36 -4.58
CA THR A 50 21.02 -16.50 -4.52
C THR A 50 19.82 -17.27 -3.96
N ALA A 51 19.66 -18.54 -4.37
CA ALA A 51 18.56 -19.39 -3.94
C ALA A 51 18.67 -19.79 -2.46
N VAL A 52 19.86 -20.06 -1.91
CA VAL A 52 20.04 -20.31 -0.46
C VAL A 52 19.72 -19.07 0.37
N ARG A 53 20.08 -17.88 -0.08
CA ARG A 53 19.76 -16.63 0.63
C ARG A 53 18.25 -16.39 0.71
N ARG A 54 17.52 -16.63 -0.39
CA ARG A 54 16.05 -16.56 -0.45
C ARG A 54 15.39 -17.65 0.39
N LEU A 55 15.89 -18.88 0.30
CA LEU A 55 15.43 -20.01 1.10
C LEU A 55 15.48 -19.73 2.60
N LEU A 56 16.58 -19.15 3.08
CA LEU A 56 16.76 -18.85 4.49
C LEU A 56 16.06 -17.56 4.94
N ALA A 57 15.42 -16.80 4.04
CA ALA A 57 14.72 -15.58 4.41
C ALA A 57 13.40 -15.86 5.16
N GLU A 58 12.66 -16.92 4.80
CA GLU A 58 11.47 -17.40 5.53
C GLU A 58 11.80 -17.82 6.99
N PRO A 59 12.75 -18.75 7.25
CA PRO A 59 13.05 -19.17 8.61
C PRO A 59 13.63 -18.03 9.46
N ARG A 60 14.39 -17.10 8.85
CA ARG A 60 14.86 -15.88 9.54
C ARG A 60 13.72 -14.93 9.92
N ALA A 61 12.71 -14.80 9.07
CA ALA A 61 11.51 -14.02 9.39
C ALA A 61 10.73 -14.68 10.53
N LEU A 62 10.48 -15.98 10.43
CA LEU A 62 9.75 -16.77 11.44
C LEU A 62 10.44 -16.74 12.81
N ALA A 63 11.77 -16.79 12.83
CA ALA A 63 12.56 -16.72 14.06
C ALA A 63 12.34 -15.42 14.87
N LYS A 64 11.93 -14.31 14.24
CA LYS A 64 11.60 -13.06 14.95
C LYS A 64 10.36 -13.19 15.84
N PHE A 65 9.48 -14.15 15.55
CA PHE A 65 8.20 -14.34 16.23
C PHE A 65 8.15 -15.60 17.10
N ARG A 66 9.31 -16.18 17.44
CA ARG A 66 9.44 -17.40 18.26
C ARG A 66 8.65 -17.40 19.56
N ASP A 67 8.47 -16.23 20.18
CA ASP A 67 7.81 -16.09 21.48
C ASP A 67 6.34 -15.62 21.33
N HIS A 68 5.85 -15.44 20.10
CA HIS A 68 4.48 -15.01 19.84
C HIS A 68 3.50 -16.20 19.98
N PRO A 69 2.44 -16.09 20.80
CA PRO A 69 1.54 -17.21 21.10
C PRO A 69 0.78 -17.74 19.88
N HIS A 70 0.54 -16.87 18.90
CA HIS A 70 -0.27 -17.13 17.70
C HIS A 70 0.53 -17.30 16.41
N VAL A 71 1.86 -17.45 16.51
CA VAL A 71 2.74 -17.81 15.39
C VAL A 71 3.40 -19.17 15.71
N VAL A 72 3.59 -20.02 14.69
CA VAL A 72 4.33 -21.28 14.85
C VAL A 72 5.79 -21.00 15.17
N THR A 73 6.37 -21.77 16.10
CA THR A 73 7.79 -21.62 16.43
C THR A 73 8.66 -22.42 15.46
N LEU A 74 9.67 -21.80 14.86
CA LEU A 74 10.77 -22.50 14.21
C LEU A 74 11.82 -22.90 15.26
N PHE A 75 12.17 -24.17 15.32
CA PHE A 75 13.20 -24.69 16.21
C PHE A 75 14.57 -24.77 15.54
N ASP A 76 14.63 -25.21 14.29
CA ASP A 76 15.89 -25.49 13.60
C ASP A 76 15.72 -25.51 12.07
N VAL A 77 16.83 -25.43 11.34
CA VAL A 77 16.90 -25.70 9.89
C VAL A 77 17.99 -26.74 9.67
N VAL A 78 17.61 -27.91 9.15
CA VAL A 78 18.55 -29.00 8.89
C VAL A 78 18.76 -29.19 7.39
N THR A 79 20.00 -29.44 7.01
CA THR A 79 20.39 -29.75 5.63
C THR A 79 20.70 -31.24 5.55
N VAL A 80 20.11 -31.92 4.58
CA VAL A 80 20.36 -33.35 4.31
C VAL A 80 20.66 -33.56 2.83
N GLU A 81 21.62 -34.42 2.54
CA GLU A 81 21.85 -34.88 1.18
C GLU A 81 20.81 -35.95 0.82
N GLN A 82 20.00 -35.69 -0.21
CA GLN A 82 19.05 -36.64 -0.79
C GLN A 82 19.31 -36.73 -2.30
N ASP A 83 19.48 -37.95 -2.81
CA ASP A 83 19.73 -38.23 -4.24
C ASP A 83 20.90 -37.44 -4.87
N GLY A 84 21.88 -37.06 -4.05
CA GLY A 84 23.06 -36.29 -4.48
C GLY A 84 22.86 -34.76 -4.46
N GLU A 85 21.71 -34.28 -3.99
CA GLU A 85 21.39 -32.86 -3.85
C GLU A 85 21.20 -32.47 -2.37
N GLU A 86 21.60 -31.25 -1.99
CA GLU A 86 21.32 -30.71 -0.66
C GLU A 86 19.86 -30.25 -0.59
N THR A 87 19.10 -30.83 0.35
CA THR A 87 17.73 -30.42 0.66
C THR A 87 17.66 -29.80 2.05
N TYR A 88 16.81 -28.80 2.22
CA TYR A 88 16.66 -28.08 3.47
C TYR A 88 15.33 -28.40 4.11
N TRP A 89 15.31 -28.53 5.42
CA TRP A 89 14.14 -28.92 6.17
C TRP A 89 13.97 -28.02 7.37
N PHE A 90 12.80 -27.41 7.47
CA PHE A 90 12.42 -26.57 8.60
C PHE A 90 11.83 -27.44 9.69
N VAL A 91 12.44 -27.36 10.87
CA VAL A 91 12.01 -28.08 12.08
C VAL A 91 11.15 -27.13 12.89
N MET A 92 9.84 -27.36 12.91
CA MET A 92 8.85 -26.45 13.47
C MET A 92 8.07 -27.08 14.63
N GLU A 93 7.41 -26.23 15.41
CA GLU A 93 6.43 -26.64 16.41
C GLU A 93 5.35 -27.52 15.78
N TYR A 94 5.15 -28.72 16.34
CA TYR A 94 4.02 -29.56 15.96
C TYR A 94 2.73 -29.08 16.66
N VAL A 95 1.73 -28.76 15.84
CA VAL A 95 0.42 -28.27 16.30
C VAL A 95 -0.62 -29.41 16.24
N PRO A 96 -0.94 -30.08 17.36
CA PRO A 96 -1.63 -31.37 17.37
C PRO A 96 -3.12 -31.33 17.03
N GLY A 97 -3.77 -30.17 17.08
CA GLY A 97 -5.18 -30.03 16.68
C GLY A 97 -5.38 -29.97 15.17
N GLY A 98 -4.30 -29.96 14.39
CA GLY A 98 -4.32 -29.93 12.93
C GLY A 98 -4.76 -28.58 12.34
N GLY A 99 -4.78 -28.54 11.01
CA GLY A 99 -5.22 -27.37 10.24
C GLY A 99 -6.73 -27.12 10.33
N LEU A 100 -7.15 -25.87 10.13
CA LEU A 100 -8.56 -25.49 10.13
C LEU A 100 -9.32 -25.90 8.86
N ASP A 101 -8.62 -26.20 7.77
CA ASP A 101 -9.18 -26.74 6.52
C ASP A 101 -9.91 -28.08 6.69
N ARG A 102 -9.55 -28.85 7.73
CA ARG A 102 -10.17 -30.15 8.04
C ARG A 102 -11.24 -30.07 9.13
N GLN A 103 -11.50 -28.88 9.66
CA GLN A 103 -12.51 -28.68 10.71
C GLN A 103 -13.89 -28.48 10.08
N PRO A 104 -14.96 -29.01 10.69
CA PRO A 104 -16.30 -28.66 10.26
C PRO A 104 -16.58 -27.17 10.51
N PRO A 105 -17.58 -26.59 9.81
CA PRO A 105 -18.03 -25.23 10.07
C PRO A 105 -18.31 -24.98 11.56
N MET A 106 -18.01 -23.77 12.02
CA MET A 106 -18.09 -23.40 13.44
C MET A 106 -18.95 -22.17 13.69
N SER A 107 -19.32 -21.95 14.95
CA SER A 107 -20.12 -20.78 15.30
C SER A 107 -19.36 -19.48 15.06
N ALA A 108 -20.10 -18.42 14.70
CA ALA A 108 -19.55 -17.08 14.51
C ALA A 108 -18.72 -16.59 15.71
N GLN A 109 -19.11 -16.92 16.94
CA GLN A 109 -18.35 -16.53 18.14
C GLN A 109 -17.02 -17.30 18.26
N ARG A 110 -16.98 -18.57 17.82
CA ARG A 110 -15.73 -19.35 17.82
C ARG A 110 -14.79 -18.85 16.71
N ALA A 111 -15.32 -18.60 15.52
CA ALA A 111 -14.58 -17.98 14.44
C ALA A 111 -14.05 -16.60 14.83
N ALA A 112 -14.85 -15.76 15.51
CA ALA A 112 -14.42 -14.46 16.02
C ALA A 112 -13.27 -14.56 17.03
N ARG A 113 -13.29 -15.55 17.94
CA ARG A 113 -12.17 -15.80 18.87
C ARG A 113 -10.88 -16.14 18.13
N ILE A 114 -10.95 -17.08 17.18
CA ILE A 114 -9.81 -17.46 16.34
C ILE A 114 -9.33 -16.24 15.53
N GLY A 115 -10.26 -15.46 14.97
CA GLY A 115 -9.95 -14.26 14.22
C GLY A 115 -9.21 -13.22 15.04
N ALA A 116 -9.60 -13.00 16.30
CA ALA A 116 -8.89 -12.09 17.20
C ALA A 116 -7.47 -12.56 17.51
N GLU A 117 -7.27 -13.87 17.74
CA GLU A 117 -5.95 -14.49 17.96
C GLU A 117 -5.05 -14.34 16.73
N LEU A 118 -5.59 -14.54 15.53
CA LEU A 118 -4.84 -14.38 14.27
C LEU A 118 -4.57 -12.92 13.94
N ALA A 119 -5.50 -12.02 14.23
CA ALA A 119 -5.33 -10.59 14.06
C ALA A 119 -4.19 -10.04 14.96
N ASP A 120 -4.02 -10.58 16.17
CA ASP A 120 -2.89 -10.30 17.05
C ASP A 120 -1.55 -10.74 16.41
N ALA A 121 -1.51 -11.95 15.83
CA ALA A 121 -0.33 -12.40 15.07
C ALA A 121 -0.03 -11.50 13.87
N LEU A 122 -1.04 -11.17 13.06
CA LEU A 122 -0.88 -10.32 11.89
C LEU A 122 -0.41 -8.91 12.26
N ALA A 123 -0.94 -8.34 13.34
CA ALA A 123 -0.47 -7.05 13.84
C ALA A 123 1.03 -7.08 14.17
N ALA A 124 1.50 -8.12 14.88
CA ALA A 124 2.92 -8.30 15.17
C ALA A 124 3.78 -8.46 13.90
N LEU A 125 3.29 -9.19 12.90
CA LEU A 125 3.94 -9.33 11.59
C LEU A 125 4.04 -7.98 10.86
N HIS A 126 2.94 -7.23 10.81
CA HIS A 126 2.84 -5.94 10.14
C HIS A 126 3.74 -4.90 10.79
N GLU A 127 3.84 -4.88 12.13
CA GLU A 127 4.79 -4.04 12.87
C GLU A 127 6.25 -4.34 12.52
N ALA A 128 6.55 -5.57 12.12
CA ALA A 128 7.88 -6.00 11.67
C ALA A 128 8.08 -5.86 10.14
N GLY A 129 7.15 -5.21 9.44
CA GLY A 129 7.21 -4.98 7.98
C GLY A 129 7.00 -6.25 7.15
N ILE A 130 6.28 -7.25 7.68
CA ILE A 130 6.02 -8.53 7.01
C ILE A 130 4.53 -8.67 6.77
N VAL A 131 4.13 -8.94 5.52
CA VAL A 131 2.75 -9.28 5.12
C VAL A 131 2.72 -10.76 4.79
N HIS A 132 1.77 -11.51 5.34
CA HIS A 132 1.71 -12.96 5.20
C HIS A 132 1.25 -13.42 3.81
N CYS A 133 0.38 -12.65 3.16
CA CYS A 133 -0.16 -12.82 1.79
C CYS A 133 -1.04 -14.05 1.52
N ASP A 134 -1.00 -15.09 2.37
CA ASP A 134 -1.74 -16.35 2.17
C ASP A 134 -2.42 -16.85 3.46
N VAL A 135 -3.12 -15.97 4.17
CA VAL A 135 -3.94 -16.35 5.33
C VAL A 135 -5.16 -17.14 4.83
N LYS A 136 -5.22 -18.43 5.17
CA LYS A 136 -6.29 -19.37 4.78
C LYS A 136 -6.41 -20.52 5.79
N PRO A 137 -7.53 -21.28 5.82
CA PRO A 137 -7.72 -22.37 6.77
C PRO A 137 -6.58 -23.40 6.83
N ALA A 138 -5.97 -23.73 5.69
CA ALA A 138 -4.87 -24.70 5.61
C ALA A 138 -3.57 -24.22 6.27
N ASN A 139 -3.39 -22.90 6.41
CA ASN A 139 -2.20 -22.28 7.02
C ASN A 139 -2.43 -21.91 8.50
N ILE A 140 -3.53 -22.37 9.11
CA ILE A 140 -3.87 -22.08 10.50
C ILE A 140 -4.06 -23.40 11.26
N GLY A 141 -3.28 -23.59 12.32
CA GLY A 141 -3.36 -24.76 13.19
C GLY A 141 -3.99 -24.44 14.54
N LEU A 142 -4.61 -25.45 15.15
CA LEU A 142 -5.09 -25.37 16.54
C LEU A 142 -4.21 -26.17 17.49
N THR A 143 -3.78 -25.55 18.59
CA THR A 143 -3.15 -26.30 19.68
C THR A 143 -4.19 -27.20 20.39
N ARG A 144 -3.71 -28.13 21.23
CA ARG A 144 -4.58 -28.95 22.10
C ARG A 144 -5.52 -28.13 22.99
N ARG A 145 -5.15 -26.87 23.30
CA ARG A 145 -5.96 -25.95 24.12
C ARG A 145 -6.92 -25.09 23.30
N GLY A 146 -6.94 -25.27 21.98
CA GLY A 146 -7.81 -24.52 21.07
C GLY A 146 -7.28 -23.15 20.65
N THR A 147 -6.02 -22.83 20.97
CA THR A 147 -5.34 -21.60 20.52
C THR A 147 -4.95 -21.74 19.05
N ALA A 148 -5.27 -20.73 18.24
CA ALA A 148 -4.90 -20.63 16.84
C ALA A 148 -3.45 -20.16 16.66
N LYS A 149 -2.77 -20.74 15.66
CA LYS A 149 -1.41 -20.40 15.24
C LYS A 149 -1.31 -20.32 13.72
N LEU A 150 -0.65 -19.30 13.19
CA LEU A 150 -0.22 -19.22 11.79
C LEU A 150 0.96 -20.18 11.56
N LEU A 151 0.87 -21.03 10.54
CA LEU A 151 1.79 -22.15 10.31
C LEU A 151 2.80 -21.94 9.18
N ASP A 152 2.50 -21.11 8.17
CA ASP A 152 3.27 -21.10 6.92
C ASP A 152 3.55 -19.70 6.40
N PHE A 153 4.82 -19.37 6.18
CA PHE A 153 5.27 -18.07 5.67
C PHE A 153 5.79 -18.16 4.23
N GLY A 154 5.52 -19.27 3.53
CA GLY A 154 5.97 -19.55 2.15
C GLY A 154 5.48 -18.56 1.08
N ALA A 155 4.58 -17.65 1.44
CA ALA A 155 4.05 -16.55 0.62
C ALA A 155 4.38 -15.15 1.16
N ALA A 156 5.09 -15.05 2.29
CA ALA A 156 5.26 -13.78 2.98
C ALA A 156 6.07 -12.77 2.15
N HIS A 157 5.74 -11.50 2.33
CA HIS A 157 6.31 -10.37 1.59
C HIS A 157 6.80 -9.29 2.57
N ARG A 158 7.90 -8.61 2.25
CA ARG A 158 8.37 -7.46 3.05
C ARG A 158 7.82 -6.18 2.44
N THR A 159 7.23 -5.32 3.26
CA THR A 159 6.64 -4.06 2.80
C THR A 159 7.67 -2.99 2.44
N SER A 160 8.96 -3.24 2.66
CA SER A 160 10.06 -2.29 2.51
C SER A 160 11.13 -2.82 1.55
N GLY A 161 10.71 -3.30 0.38
CA GLY A 161 11.62 -3.71 -0.68
C GLY A 161 10.92 -4.40 -1.86
N THR A 162 11.68 -4.65 -2.93
CA THR A 162 11.25 -5.34 -4.16
C THR A 162 11.50 -6.86 -4.14
N GLU A 163 12.00 -7.43 -3.04
CA GLU A 163 12.25 -8.88 -2.92
C GLU A 163 11.17 -9.60 -2.08
N THR A 164 10.51 -10.59 -2.69
CA THR A 164 9.69 -11.60 -1.98
C THR A 164 10.54 -12.31 -0.92
N ILE A 165 10.00 -12.56 0.29
CA ILE A 165 10.72 -13.28 1.38
C ILE A 165 11.02 -14.73 0.97
N THR A 166 10.43 -15.22 -0.12
CA THR A 166 10.36 -16.64 -0.45
C THR A 166 11.03 -16.94 -1.78
N SER A 167 11.53 -18.16 -1.92
CA SER A 167 12.22 -18.69 -3.12
C SER A 167 11.35 -18.78 -4.38
N ASN A 168 10.11 -18.28 -4.36
CA ASN A 168 9.03 -18.66 -5.29
C ASN A 168 8.85 -17.74 -6.52
N GLY A 169 9.69 -16.73 -6.74
CA GLY A 169 9.39 -15.73 -7.79
C GLY A 169 8.15 -14.90 -7.42
N PRO A 170 7.32 -14.44 -8.38
CA PRO A 170 6.25 -13.46 -8.12
C PRO A 170 5.26 -13.90 -7.03
N LEU A 171 4.61 -12.92 -6.40
CA LEU A 171 3.70 -13.02 -5.27
C LEU A 171 2.79 -14.29 -5.29
N SER A 172 2.90 -15.17 -4.29
CA SER A 172 2.11 -16.41 -4.21
C SER A 172 0.91 -16.26 -3.25
N PHE A 173 -0.29 -16.63 -3.69
CA PHE A 173 -1.52 -16.55 -2.87
C PHE A 173 -2.56 -17.59 -3.32
N THR A 174 -3.59 -17.80 -2.49
CA THR A 174 -4.75 -18.65 -2.82
C THR A 174 -5.95 -17.78 -3.24
N PRO A 175 -6.37 -17.82 -4.52
CA PRO A 175 -7.38 -16.90 -5.06
C PRO A 175 -8.71 -16.85 -4.29
N ASP A 176 -9.17 -17.98 -3.75
CA ASP A 176 -10.41 -18.06 -2.97
C ASP A 176 -10.44 -17.10 -1.76
N TYR A 177 -9.28 -16.88 -1.15
CA TYR A 177 -9.11 -16.08 0.06
C TYR A 177 -8.39 -14.75 -0.19
N ALA A 178 -7.67 -14.64 -1.30
CA ALA A 178 -6.79 -13.51 -1.60
C ALA A 178 -7.53 -12.16 -1.66
N ALA A 179 -6.85 -11.11 -1.24
CA ALA A 179 -7.33 -9.75 -1.43
C ALA A 179 -7.33 -9.35 -2.92
N PRO A 180 -8.24 -8.45 -3.35
CA PRO A 180 -8.34 -8.06 -4.76
C PRO A 180 -7.06 -7.46 -5.33
N GLU A 181 -6.32 -6.71 -4.52
CA GLU A 181 -5.04 -6.13 -4.93
C GLU A 181 -3.92 -7.18 -5.08
N LEU A 182 -3.90 -8.24 -4.26
CA LEU A 182 -2.96 -9.35 -4.44
C LEU A 182 -3.26 -10.09 -5.74
N ALA A 183 -4.55 -10.34 -6.01
CA ALA A 183 -5.02 -10.99 -7.23
C ALA A 183 -4.70 -10.20 -8.51
N ARG A 184 -4.62 -8.87 -8.42
CA ARG A 184 -4.18 -7.98 -9.51
C ARG A 184 -2.65 -7.89 -9.66
N GLY A 185 -1.88 -8.53 -8.79
CA GLY A 185 -0.42 -8.42 -8.78
C GLY A 185 0.12 -7.13 -8.17
N HIS A 186 -0.71 -6.31 -7.50
CA HIS A 186 -0.20 -5.15 -6.77
C HIS A 186 0.64 -5.60 -5.56
N LEU A 187 1.55 -4.72 -5.12
CA LEU A 187 2.37 -4.99 -3.94
C LEU A 187 1.51 -5.28 -2.70
N PRO A 188 1.78 -6.38 -1.96
CA PRO A 188 1.06 -6.71 -0.74
C PRO A 188 1.17 -5.63 0.31
N ARG A 189 0.05 -5.38 0.99
CA ARG A 189 -0.03 -4.40 2.08
C ARG A 189 -0.59 -5.10 3.33
N PRO A 190 -0.36 -4.58 4.55
CA PRO A 190 -1.00 -5.09 5.76
C PRO A 190 -2.51 -5.31 5.65
N ALA A 191 -3.20 -4.40 4.94
CA ALA A 191 -4.63 -4.49 4.66
C ALA A 191 -5.03 -5.70 3.80
N SER A 192 -4.10 -6.28 3.04
CA SER A 192 -4.32 -7.50 2.25
C SER A 192 -4.52 -8.71 3.16
N ASP A 193 -3.71 -8.86 4.21
CA ASP A 193 -3.88 -9.94 5.19
C ASP A 193 -5.20 -9.81 5.97
N VAL A 194 -5.65 -8.59 6.24
CA VAL A 194 -6.95 -8.34 6.89
C VAL A 194 -8.10 -8.86 6.03
N PHE A 195 -8.02 -8.67 4.70
CA PHE A 195 -8.99 -9.25 3.78
C PHE A 195 -8.92 -10.78 3.79
N CYS A 196 -7.72 -11.35 3.68
CA CYS A 196 -7.50 -12.80 3.68
C CYS A 196 -8.02 -13.45 4.98
N LEU A 197 -7.82 -12.78 6.13
CA LEU A 197 -8.38 -13.19 7.42
C LEU A 197 -9.91 -13.18 7.39
N ALA A 198 -10.55 -12.11 6.91
CA ALA A 198 -12.02 -12.08 6.85
C ALA A 198 -12.61 -13.13 5.90
N ALA A 199 -11.98 -13.36 4.75
CA ALA A 199 -12.39 -14.42 3.83
C ALA A 199 -12.23 -15.81 4.49
N THR A 200 -11.17 -16.01 5.26
CA THR A 200 -10.95 -17.20 6.06
C THR A 200 -12.06 -17.39 7.09
N LEU A 201 -12.37 -16.35 7.87
CA LEU A 201 -13.42 -16.40 8.89
C LEU A 201 -14.80 -16.69 8.31
N TYR A 202 -15.11 -16.13 7.13
CA TYR A 202 -16.32 -16.49 6.39
C TYR A 202 -16.35 -18.00 6.09
N GLY A 203 -15.28 -18.53 5.51
CA GLY A 203 -15.17 -19.96 5.18
C GLY A 203 -15.26 -20.88 6.40
N LEU A 204 -14.73 -20.46 7.56
CA LEU A 204 -14.88 -21.23 8.81
C LEU A 204 -16.32 -21.30 9.32
N VAL A 205 -17.16 -20.32 8.99
CA VAL A 205 -18.56 -20.29 9.45
C VAL A 205 -19.49 -20.97 8.44
N THR A 206 -19.26 -20.74 7.14
CA THR A 206 -20.16 -21.22 6.07
C THR A 206 -19.72 -22.55 5.46
N GLY A 207 -18.46 -22.93 5.65
CA GLY A 207 -17.85 -24.10 5.02
C GLY A 207 -17.32 -23.85 3.59
N ALA A 208 -17.47 -22.64 3.06
CA ALA A 208 -17.01 -22.27 1.72
C ALA A 208 -16.48 -20.83 1.67
N PRO A 209 -15.49 -20.52 0.82
CA PRO A 209 -14.95 -19.16 0.70
C PRO A 209 -16.03 -18.16 0.21
N PRO A 210 -15.86 -16.86 0.48
CA PRO A 210 -16.85 -15.83 0.17
C PRO A 210 -17.09 -15.61 -1.33
N ARG A 211 -16.36 -16.26 -2.23
CA ARG A 211 -16.48 -16.09 -3.68
C ARG A 211 -17.29 -17.18 -4.37
N GLY A 212 -17.86 -18.09 -3.57
CA GLY A 212 -18.61 -19.24 -4.05
C GLY A 212 -17.69 -20.26 -4.70
N GLY A 213 -17.38 -21.34 -3.99
CA GLY A 213 -16.75 -22.53 -4.58
C GLY A 213 -17.80 -23.62 -4.71
N GLU A 214 -18.18 -23.98 -5.94
CA GLU A 214 -18.74 -25.32 -6.14
C GLU A 214 -17.64 -26.31 -5.80
N SER A 215 -17.90 -27.20 -4.83
CA SER A 215 -17.15 -28.44 -4.66
C SER A 215 -17.49 -29.36 -5.85
N GLY A 216 -17.01 -29.02 -7.04
CA GLY A 216 -17.21 -29.72 -8.31
C GLY A 216 -15.89 -29.78 -9.08
N ASP A 217 -15.72 -30.79 -9.93
CA ASP A 217 -14.42 -31.20 -10.48
C ASP A 217 -13.53 -30.04 -10.96
N GLY A 218 -12.25 -30.09 -10.57
CA GLY A 218 -11.26 -29.05 -10.81
C GLY A 218 -10.85 -28.94 -12.29
N GLY A 219 -11.78 -28.47 -13.13
CA GLY A 219 -11.50 -28.04 -14.49
C GLY A 219 -10.84 -26.65 -14.52
N THR A 220 -10.08 -26.38 -15.58
CA THR A 220 -9.37 -25.11 -15.82
C THR A 220 -10.29 -23.88 -15.90
N ASP A 221 -11.58 -24.08 -16.21
CA ASP A 221 -12.58 -23.00 -16.30
C ASP A 221 -12.98 -22.48 -14.91
N THR A 222 -12.97 -23.35 -13.89
CA THR A 222 -13.28 -22.98 -12.50
C THR A 222 -12.15 -22.16 -11.89
N GLU A 223 -10.89 -22.52 -12.14
CA GLU A 223 -9.72 -21.81 -11.61
C GLU A 223 -9.61 -20.39 -12.19
N ARG A 224 -9.79 -20.23 -13.50
CA ARG A 224 -9.84 -18.91 -14.16
C ARG A 224 -10.96 -18.04 -13.61
N LEU A 225 -12.15 -18.62 -13.37
CA LEU A 225 -13.27 -17.90 -12.79
C LEU A 225 -12.98 -17.46 -11.35
N THR A 226 -12.38 -18.32 -10.54
CA THR A 226 -11.97 -17.98 -9.17
C THR A 226 -10.97 -16.83 -9.15
N TYR A 227 -9.97 -16.87 -10.03
CA TYR A 227 -8.98 -15.80 -10.15
C TYR A 227 -9.60 -14.47 -10.57
N TRP A 228 -10.47 -14.49 -11.59
CA TRP A 228 -11.23 -13.31 -12.02
C TRP A 228 -12.11 -12.74 -10.90
N LYS A 229 -12.82 -13.61 -10.14
CA LYS A 229 -13.61 -13.17 -8.99
C LYS A 229 -12.73 -12.53 -7.90
N ALA A 230 -11.52 -13.07 -7.70
CA ALA A 230 -10.56 -12.51 -6.76
C ALA A 230 -10.11 -11.11 -7.19
N GLU A 231 -9.66 -10.94 -8.45
CA GLU A 231 -9.30 -9.65 -9.04
C GLU A 231 -10.43 -8.63 -8.91
N GLN A 232 -11.65 -8.99 -9.28
CA GLN A 232 -12.80 -8.09 -9.23
C GLN A 232 -13.25 -7.75 -7.79
N GLY A 233 -12.71 -8.44 -6.78
CA GLY A 233 -13.12 -8.29 -5.40
C GLY A 233 -14.57 -8.68 -5.16
N VAL A 234 -15.05 -9.65 -5.91
CA VAL A 234 -16.37 -10.24 -5.70
C VAL A 234 -16.38 -10.86 -4.31
N VAL A 235 -17.42 -10.55 -3.52
CA VAL A 235 -17.66 -11.10 -2.20
C VAL A 235 -19.16 -11.36 -2.10
N GLU A 236 -19.53 -12.63 -2.04
CA GLU A 236 -20.89 -13.13 -1.82
C GLU A 236 -21.02 -13.51 -0.34
N MET A 237 -21.39 -12.54 0.49
CA MET A 237 -21.53 -12.73 1.93
C MET A 237 -22.99 -12.88 2.34
N ASP A 238 -23.35 -14.04 2.89
CA ASP A 238 -24.64 -14.28 3.53
C ASP A 238 -24.64 -13.73 4.97
N ALA A 239 -25.42 -12.66 5.18
CA ALA A 239 -25.54 -11.98 6.46
C ALA A 239 -26.15 -12.86 7.57
N GLU A 240 -27.07 -13.76 7.23
CA GLU A 240 -27.71 -14.65 8.19
C GLU A 240 -26.73 -15.74 8.64
N ALA A 241 -25.94 -16.27 7.69
CA ALA A 241 -24.96 -17.31 7.98
C ALA A 241 -23.84 -16.83 8.92
N VAL A 242 -23.30 -15.63 8.71
CA VAL A 242 -22.20 -15.09 9.55
C VAL A 242 -22.69 -14.35 10.79
N GLY A 243 -23.97 -13.98 10.84
CA GLY A 243 -24.63 -13.40 12.01
C GLY A 243 -23.86 -12.21 12.61
N PRO A 244 -23.40 -12.28 13.88
CA PRO A 244 -22.76 -11.15 14.55
C PRO A 244 -21.38 -10.78 13.96
N LEU A 245 -20.79 -11.63 13.12
CA LEU A 245 -19.57 -11.29 12.37
C LEU A 245 -19.83 -10.37 11.18
N TYR A 246 -21.09 -10.25 10.71
CA TYR A 246 -21.40 -9.52 9.48
C TYR A 246 -20.81 -8.11 9.41
N PRO A 247 -20.93 -7.24 10.44
CA PRO A 247 -20.40 -5.88 10.36
C PRO A 247 -18.87 -5.83 10.24
N VAL A 248 -18.17 -6.64 11.03
CA VAL A 248 -16.70 -6.67 11.04
C VAL A 248 -16.15 -7.30 9.76
N LEU A 249 -16.76 -8.38 9.26
CA LEU A 249 -16.38 -8.97 7.98
C LEU A 249 -16.64 -8.02 6.81
N THR A 250 -17.72 -7.24 6.85
CA THR A 250 -18.00 -6.21 5.83
C THR A 250 -16.89 -5.16 5.77
N ALA A 251 -16.42 -4.68 6.93
CA ALA A 251 -15.34 -3.70 6.99
C ALA A 251 -14.00 -4.29 6.50
N MET A 252 -13.67 -5.53 6.92
CA MET A 252 -12.43 -6.20 6.54
C MET A 252 -12.40 -6.64 5.07
N LEU A 253 -13.55 -7.00 4.47
CA LEU A 253 -13.70 -7.40 3.07
C LEU A 253 -13.91 -6.23 2.11
N HIS A 254 -13.70 -4.98 2.56
CA HIS A 254 -13.87 -3.83 1.70
C HIS A 254 -12.93 -3.91 0.48
N ARG A 255 -13.43 -3.58 -0.72
CA ARG A 255 -12.65 -3.70 -1.97
C ARG A 255 -11.41 -2.81 -1.96
N ASP A 256 -11.56 -1.54 -1.57
CA ASP A 256 -10.44 -0.61 -1.37
C ASP A 256 -9.69 -0.95 -0.06
N PRO A 257 -8.39 -1.28 -0.10
CA PRO A 257 -7.61 -1.61 1.11
C PRO A 257 -7.51 -0.46 2.12
N ARG A 258 -7.64 0.80 1.69
CA ARG A 258 -7.55 1.98 2.58
C ARG A 258 -8.76 2.14 3.50
N GLN A 259 -9.86 1.46 3.19
CA GLN A 259 -11.10 1.50 3.95
C GLN A 259 -11.23 0.31 4.92
N ARG A 260 -10.25 -0.60 4.93
CA ARG A 260 -10.23 -1.74 5.85
C ARG A 260 -9.63 -1.29 7.19
N PRO A 261 -10.10 -1.83 8.32
CA PRO A 261 -9.39 -1.64 9.58
C PRO A 261 -8.00 -2.26 9.50
N ASP A 262 -7.05 -1.76 10.29
CA ASP A 262 -5.79 -2.48 10.50
C ASP A 262 -6.02 -3.78 11.31
N ALA A 263 -5.00 -4.64 11.36
CA ALA A 263 -5.11 -5.93 12.05
C ALA A 263 -5.44 -5.76 13.55
N ALA A 264 -4.89 -4.75 14.22
CA ALA A 264 -5.14 -4.52 15.64
C ALA A 264 -6.60 -4.09 15.91
N GLU A 265 -7.17 -3.22 15.06
CA GLU A 265 -8.57 -2.81 15.11
C GLU A 265 -9.50 -3.96 14.74
N ALA A 266 -9.20 -4.72 13.68
CA ALA A 266 -9.95 -5.92 13.34
C ALA A 266 -9.97 -6.91 14.53
N GLY A 267 -8.83 -7.10 15.20
CA GLY A 267 -8.73 -7.92 16.40
C GLY A 267 -9.63 -7.46 17.54
N ARG A 268 -9.69 -6.15 17.82
CA ARG A 268 -10.61 -5.56 18.81
C ARG A 268 -12.07 -5.80 18.46
N GLN A 269 -12.45 -5.59 17.20
CA GLN A 269 -13.82 -5.79 16.73
C GLN A 269 -14.24 -7.27 16.80
N LEU A 270 -13.34 -8.19 16.41
CA LEU A 270 -13.55 -9.63 16.50
C LEU A 270 -13.65 -10.11 17.96
N ALA A 271 -12.82 -9.57 18.86
CA ALA A 271 -12.90 -9.86 20.29
C ALA A 271 -14.24 -9.41 20.90
N ALA A 272 -14.81 -8.29 20.45
CA ALA A 272 -16.13 -7.83 20.89
C ALA A 272 -17.26 -8.77 20.45
N VAL A 273 -17.16 -9.37 19.26
CA VAL A 273 -18.10 -10.41 18.78
C VAL A 273 -17.95 -11.71 19.55
N ALA A 274 -16.72 -12.06 19.95
CA ALA A 274 -16.41 -13.25 20.73
C ALA A 274 -16.92 -13.19 22.19
N ALA A 275 -17.14 -12.00 22.73
CA ALA A 275 -17.55 -11.79 24.12
C ALA A 275 -18.94 -12.38 24.41
N PRO A 276 -19.15 -13.09 25.54
CA PRO A 276 -20.46 -13.59 25.93
C PRO A 276 -21.41 -12.41 26.23
N GLY A 277 -22.46 -12.23 25.42
CA GLY A 277 -23.53 -11.25 25.69
C GLY A 277 -23.86 -10.28 24.55
N SER A 278 -23.09 -10.27 23.46
CA SER A 278 -23.30 -9.34 22.33
C SER A 278 -24.54 -9.65 21.45
N ALA A 279 -25.33 -10.66 21.81
CA ALA A 279 -26.60 -10.99 21.17
C ALA A 279 -27.77 -10.22 21.83
N SER A 280 -27.80 -8.89 21.68
CA SER A 280 -29.02 -8.04 21.68
C SER A 280 -28.65 -6.56 21.55
N GLY A 281 -28.46 -6.10 20.33
CA GLY A 281 -28.48 -4.69 19.95
C GLY A 281 -29.67 -4.42 19.03
N SER A 282 -30.88 -4.63 19.55
CA SER A 282 -32.11 -4.20 18.88
C SER A 282 -32.10 -2.67 18.75
N LEU A 283 -32.42 -2.17 17.56
CA LEU A 283 -32.77 -0.78 17.27
C LEU A 283 -33.71 -0.23 18.36
N ALA A 284 -33.15 0.51 19.31
CA ALA A 284 -33.92 1.31 20.24
C ALA A 284 -34.28 2.64 19.58
N THR A 285 -35.28 2.60 18.70
CA THR A 285 -36.11 3.77 18.37
C THR A 285 -36.62 4.36 19.67
N THR A 286 -36.10 5.53 20.04
CA THR A 286 -36.62 6.31 21.16
C THR A 286 -37.94 6.96 20.71
N ALA A 287 -39.04 6.23 20.85
CA ALA A 287 -40.38 6.76 20.67
C ALA A 287 -40.76 7.63 21.87
N GLN A 288 -40.89 8.94 21.67
CA GLN A 288 -41.61 9.84 22.57
C GLN A 288 -43.11 9.46 22.62
N PRO A 289 -43.76 9.45 23.80
CA PRO A 289 -45.18 9.14 23.90
C PRO A 289 -46.02 10.31 23.41
N GLY A 290 -46.92 10.01 22.47
CA GLY A 290 -47.81 10.97 21.84
C GLY A 290 -48.94 11.50 22.73
N GLY A 291 -49.31 12.75 22.46
CA GLY A 291 -50.57 13.37 22.89
C GLY A 291 -51.24 14.09 21.72
N ARG A 292 -52.12 13.36 21.01
CA ARG A 292 -53.38 13.77 20.34
C ARG A 292 -53.37 15.14 19.62
N THR A 293 -53.61 15.24 18.31
CA THR A 293 -54.95 15.05 17.71
C THR A 293 -54.90 15.03 16.16
N ARG A 294 -55.65 14.08 15.58
CA ARG A 294 -56.53 14.14 14.37
C ARG A 294 -56.22 15.25 13.36
N TRP A 295 -56.08 14.97 12.06
CA TRP A 295 -57.19 14.58 11.20
C TRP A 295 -56.68 14.14 9.81
N ARG A 296 -57.48 13.29 9.18
CA ARG A 296 -57.30 12.60 7.88
C ARG A 296 -57.08 13.59 6.72
N TRP A 297 -56.71 13.11 5.53
CA TRP A 297 -57.49 13.27 4.28
C TRP A 297 -57.18 12.12 3.29
N PRO A 298 -58.14 11.73 2.44
CA PRO A 298 -58.10 10.47 1.69
C PRO A 298 -57.45 10.61 0.31
N ALA A 299 -57.07 9.46 -0.24
CA ALA A 299 -56.58 9.31 -1.59
C ALA A 299 -57.71 9.23 -2.64
N ARG A 300 -57.36 9.69 -3.86
CA ARG A 300 -57.64 9.12 -5.20
C ARG A 300 -58.42 10.00 -6.20
N ARG A 301 -57.71 10.24 -7.32
CA ARG A 301 -58.07 10.01 -8.74
C ARG A 301 -58.48 11.20 -9.62
N PRO A 302 -58.26 11.10 -10.95
CA PRO A 302 -57.52 12.07 -11.77
C PRO A 302 -58.42 12.83 -12.75
N LEU A 303 -57.87 13.73 -13.59
CA LEU A 303 -58.21 13.90 -15.01
C LEU A 303 -57.34 14.96 -15.72
N LEU A 304 -56.89 14.53 -16.91
CA LEU A 304 -56.47 15.20 -18.15
C LEU A 304 -56.73 16.71 -18.38
N ALA A 305 -55.72 17.30 -19.03
CA ALA A 305 -55.76 18.06 -20.30
C ALA A 305 -55.50 19.57 -20.30
N THR A 306 -54.53 19.92 -21.15
CA THR A 306 -54.34 21.15 -21.97
C THR A 306 -54.06 22.46 -21.24
N ALA A 307 -53.32 23.44 -21.75
CA ALA A 307 -52.31 23.64 -22.79
C ALA A 307 -52.08 25.18 -22.80
N VAL A 308 -50.90 25.65 -23.23
CA VAL A 308 -50.58 27.06 -23.58
C VAL A 308 -50.48 28.00 -22.35
N GLY A 309 -49.45 28.81 -22.14
CA GLY A 309 -48.32 29.26 -22.94
C GLY A 309 -48.05 30.73 -22.61
N ILE A 310 -46.78 31.13 -22.62
CA ILE A 310 -46.27 32.53 -22.72
C ILE A 310 -46.48 33.37 -21.43
N GLY A 311 -45.52 34.10 -20.88
CA GLY A 311 -44.15 34.43 -21.26
C GLY A 311 -43.59 35.53 -20.32
N ALA A 312 -42.31 35.84 -20.52
CA ALA A 312 -41.57 37.07 -20.15
C ALA A 312 -41.61 37.53 -18.67
N ALA A 313 -40.54 37.42 -17.90
CA ALA A 313 -39.27 38.16 -17.96
C ALA A 313 -39.40 39.67 -17.62
N LEU A 314 -38.70 40.06 -16.53
CA LEU A 314 -37.75 41.18 -16.42
C LEU A 314 -37.91 42.10 -15.20
N VAL A 315 -36.72 42.54 -14.75
CA VAL A 315 -36.33 43.78 -14.04
C VAL A 315 -36.29 43.70 -12.50
N LEU A 316 -35.12 43.55 -11.86
CA LEU A 316 -34.01 44.50 -11.58
C LEU A 316 -34.23 45.40 -10.35
N GLY A 317 -33.21 45.44 -9.48
CA GLY A 317 -32.92 46.53 -8.53
C GLY A 317 -33.57 46.36 -7.15
N GLY A 318 -32.90 46.59 -6.03
CA GLY A 318 -31.58 47.18 -5.80
C GLY A 318 -31.23 47.14 -4.31
N LEU A 319 -29.93 47.31 -4.07
CA LEU A 319 -29.25 47.43 -2.79
C LEU A 319 -29.60 48.78 -2.10
N ILE A 320 -29.62 48.84 -0.76
CA ILE A 320 -28.97 49.87 0.14
C ILE A 320 -29.61 49.91 1.56
N LEU A 321 -28.78 49.47 2.54
CA LEU A 321 -28.43 50.00 3.88
C LEU A 321 -29.45 50.62 4.89
N ALA A 322 -29.60 49.90 6.03
CA ALA A 322 -29.47 50.30 7.47
C ALA A 322 -30.44 51.35 8.12
N PRO A 323 -30.51 51.51 9.48
CA PRO A 323 -30.37 50.62 10.65
C PRO A 323 -31.48 50.81 11.75
N GLY A 324 -31.42 50.02 12.84
CA GLY A 324 -32.04 50.31 14.17
C GLY A 324 -33.30 49.48 14.47
N GLY A 325 -33.23 48.45 15.32
CA GLY A 325 -33.50 48.52 16.77
C GLY A 325 -34.99 48.22 17.04
N GLY A 326 -35.43 47.34 17.93
CA GLY A 326 -34.88 46.35 18.83
C GLY A 326 -36.09 45.64 19.47
N ASP A 327 -35.96 44.40 19.90
CA ASP A 327 -36.48 43.86 21.17
C ASP A 327 -36.43 42.34 21.19
N ALA A 328 -36.21 41.85 22.40
CA ALA A 328 -35.67 40.56 22.76
C ALA A 328 -36.64 39.38 22.56
N ASP A 329 -36.06 38.21 22.27
CA ASP A 329 -36.51 36.99 22.93
C ASP A 329 -35.32 36.10 23.27
N GLN A 330 -35.33 35.56 24.48
CA GLN A 330 -34.25 34.79 25.08
C GLN A 330 -34.29 33.34 24.58
N GLY A 331 -33.21 32.92 23.91
CA GLY A 331 -32.92 31.51 23.63
C GLY A 331 -31.46 31.25 24.02
N THR A 332 -31.26 30.33 24.95
CA THR A 332 -29.96 29.90 25.46
C THR A 332 -29.15 29.19 24.37
N ASP A 333 -28.17 29.88 23.80
CA ASP A 333 -27.13 29.26 22.97
C ASP A 333 -26.00 28.72 23.86
N GLU A 334 -25.91 27.39 23.93
CA GLU A 334 -24.68 26.73 24.34
C GLU A 334 -23.56 27.13 23.40
N ALA A 335 -22.45 27.55 23.99
CA ALA A 335 -21.23 27.94 23.30
C ALA A 335 -20.70 26.81 22.41
N GLY A 336 -21.08 26.84 21.13
CA GLY A 336 -20.33 26.18 20.06
C GLY A 336 -18.96 26.83 19.98
N ARG A 337 -17.93 26.15 20.48
CA ARG A 337 -16.54 26.45 20.13
C ARG A 337 -16.42 26.33 18.62
N SER A 338 -16.48 27.46 17.92
CA SER A 338 -15.95 27.59 16.57
C SER A 338 -14.45 27.37 16.69
N SER A 339 -14.00 26.15 16.42
CA SER A 339 -12.59 25.90 16.11
C SER A 339 -12.30 26.63 14.80
N THR A 340 -11.45 27.64 14.87
CA THR A 340 -10.78 28.21 13.69
C THR A 340 -10.14 27.06 12.92
N PRO A 341 -10.23 26.99 11.58
CA PRO A 341 -9.49 25.98 10.82
C PRO A 341 -8.02 26.15 11.16
N GLU A 342 -7.39 25.11 11.73
CA GLU A 342 -5.94 25.10 11.90
C GLU A 342 -5.32 25.31 10.52
N ALA A 343 -4.47 26.33 10.39
CA ALA A 343 -3.82 26.64 9.12
C ALA A 343 -2.99 25.43 8.67
N SER A 344 -3.25 24.93 7.46
CA SER A 344 -2.49 23.82 6.89
C SER A 344 -0.99 24.09 6.91
N LEU A 345 -0.23 23.07 7.33
CA LEU A 345 1.21 23.12 7.43
C LEU A 345 1.87 23.26 6.05
N ILE A 346 1.32 22.59 5.02
CA ILE A 346 1.88 22.59 3.66
C ILE A 346 1.19 23.63 2.78
N GLY A 347 -0.11 23.87 2.96
CA GLY A 347 -0.91 24.74 2.08
C GLY A 347 -0.88 24.26 0.62
N ASP A 348 -1.05 25.18 -0.35
CA ASP A 348 -0.99 24.84 -1.78
C ASP A 348 0.41 24.36 -2.18
N PRO A 349 0.59 23.08 -2.57
CA PRO A 349 1.90 22.54 -2.95
C PRO A 349 2.53 23.25 -4.15
N ARG A 350 1.73 23.85 -5.04
CA ARG A 350 2.25 24.56 -6.23
C ARG A 350 3.02 25.83 -5.89
N THR A 351 2.80 26.35 -4.69
CA THR A 351 3.48 27.55 -4.17
C THR A 351 4.52 27.22 -3.10
N ALA A 352 4.60 25.96 -2.66
CA ALA A 352 5.49 25.52 -1.61
C ALA A 352 6.97 25.63 -2.00
N ASP A 353 7.80 26.11 -1.08
CA ASP A 353 9.25 26.02 -1.17
C ASP A 353 9.74 24.75 -0.47
N VAL A 354 9.77 23.62 -1.17
CA VAL A 354 10.21 22.34 -0.60
C VAL A 354 11.68 22.41 -0.17
N CYS A 355 12.51 23.17 -0.88
CA CYS A 355 13.92 23.35 -0.52
C CYS A 355 14.11 24.14 0.78
N ALA A 356 13.10 24.90 1.24
CA ALA A 356 13.15 25.53 2.56
C ALA A 356 13.18 24.51 3.71
N LEU A 357 12.85 23.23 3.46
CA LEU A 357 12.97 22.13 4.44
C LEU A 357 14.39 21.56 4.52
N THR A 358 15.30 22.01 3.65
CA THR A 358 16.67 21.53 3.60
C THR A 358 17.63 22.45 4.36
N ASP A 359 18.68 21.89 4.97
CA ASP A 359 19.76 22.65 5.59
C ASP A 359 21.13 22.05 5.18
N PRO A 360 21.78 22.61 4.14
CA PRO A 360 23.07 22.13 3.68
C PRO A 360 24.17 22.25 4.73
N ALA A 361 24.07 23.19 5.68
CA ALA A 361 25.05 23.36 6.73
C ALA A 361 24.95 22.22 7.76
N ALA A 362 23.72 21.77 8.08
CA ALA A 362 23.50 20.64 8.98
C ALA A 362 24.06 19.32 8.41
N LEU A 363 24.02 19.14 7.09
CA LEU A 363 24.57 17.97 6.40
C LEU A 363 26.08 18.08 6.12
N GLY A 364 26.69 19.25 6.26
CA GLY A 364 28.11 19.48 5.99
C GLY A 364 29.08 18.64 6.83
N GLN A 365 28.60 18.06 7.93
CA GLN A 365 29.37 17.11 8.74
C GLN A 365 29.60 15.76 8.04
N PHE A 366 28.81 15.43 7.02
CA PHE A 366 28.90 14.16 6.28
C PHE A 366 29.66 14.29 4.96
N GLY A 367 29.98 15.51 4.52
CA GLY A 367 30.67 15.74 3.26
C GLY A 367 30.37 17.10 2.66
N LYS A 368 30.86 17.34 1.44
CA LYS A 368 30.50 18.53 0.67
C LYS A 368 29.05 18.41 0.21
N VAL A 369 28.22 19.41 0.52
CA VAL A 369 26.80 19.40 0.17
C VAL A 369 26.51 20.31 -1.01
N ARG A 370 25.70 19.85 -1.95
CA ARG A 370 25.13 20.64 -3.03
C ARG A 370 23.62 20.44 -3.04
N VAL A 371 22.85 21.53 -3.00
CA VAL A 371 21.41 21.47 -3.24
C VAL A 371 21.16 21.35 -4.74
N ASP A 372 20.25 20.48 -5.13
CA ASP A 372 19.74 20.37 -6.48
C ASP A 372 18.24 20.67 -6.50
N VAL A 373 17.92 21.92 -6.82
CA VAL A 373 16.54 22.41 -6.84
C VAL A 373 15.79 22.01 -8.11
N ASP A 374 16.51 21.56 -9.14
CA ASP A 374 16.01 21.31 -10.51
C ASP A 374 16.18 19.84 -10.91
N TYR A 375 16.09 18.91 -9.95
CA TYR A 375 16.20 17.46 -10.16
C TYR A 375 14.91 16.75 -9.72
N GLY A 376 14.22 16.12 -10.69
CA GLY A 376 12.97 15.41 -10.52
C GLY A 376 11.69 16.25 -10.56
N ASN A 377 10.65 15.76 -9.90
CA ASN A 377 9.33 16.38 -9.95
C ASN A 377 9.28 17.68 -9.09
N PHE A 378 8.21 18.47 -9.18
CA PHE A 378 8.07 19.76 -8.49
C PHE A 378 7.79 19.63 -6.99
N ASP A 379 7.44 18.43 -6.53
CA ASP A 379 7.15 18.07 -5.14
C ASP A 379 8.41 17.77 -4.32
N ARG A 380 9.61 17.80 -4.91
CA ARG A 380 10.84 17.42 -4.22
C ARG A 380 11.99 18.42 -4.33
N CYS A 381 12.93 18.30 -3.40
CA CYS A 381 14.21 18.99 -3.38
C CYS A 381 15.30 18.05 -2.89
N ASP A 382 16.42 17.97 -3.62
CA ASP A 382 17.47 16.99 -3.34
C ASP A 382 18.74 17.69 -2.82
N GLN A 383 19.42 17.07 -1.87
CA GLN A 383 20.74 17.47 -1.39
C GLN A 383 21.73 16.35 -1.67
N LEU A 384 22.74 16.62 -2.50
CA LEU A 384 23.80 15.67 -2.81
C LEU A 384 24.95 15.89 -1.84
N VAL A 385 25.24 14.87 -1.04
CA VAL A 385 26.34 14.89 -0.07
C VAL A 385 27.47 14.03 -0.61
N SER A 386 28.67 14.60 -0.73
CA SER A 386 29.87 13.90 -1.16
C SER A 386 30.85 13.79 0.00
N PRO A 387 30.90 12.64 0.70
CA PRO A 387 31.88 12.38 1.75
C PRO A 387 33.32 12.39 1.23
N ASP A 388 33.50 11.94 -0.02
CA ASP A 388 34.75 11.87 -0.77
C ASP A 388 34.47 12.08 -2.27
N ASP A 389 35.48 11.83 -3.12
CA ASP A 389 35.40 12.05 -4.57
C ASP A 389 34.67 10.91 -5.32
N GLU A 390 34.43 9.76 -4.70
CA GLU A 390 33.84 8.57 -5.31
C GLU A 390 32.40 8.29 -4.83
N THR A 391 32.05 8.79 -3.65
CA THR A 391 30.78 8.52 -2.98
C THR A 391 29.83 9.70 -3.08
N ARG A 392 28.59 9.42 -3.46
CA ARG A 392 27.48 10.38 -3.47
C ARG A 392 26.31 9.81 -2.70
N ILE A 393 25.85 10.54 -1.68
CA ILE A 393 24.64 10.25 -0.92
C ILE A 393 23.56 11.22 -1.38
N ASP A 394 22.43 10.68 -1.82
CA ASP A 394 21.31 11.47 -2.33
C ASP A 394 20.28 11.60 -1.21
N VAL A 395 20.02 12.84 -0.77
CA VAL A 395 19.04 13.14 0.29
C VAL A 395 17.86 13.86 -0.34
N SER A 396 16.77 13.13 -0.58
CA SER A 396 15.56 13.67 -1.19
C SER A 396 14.54 14.06 -0.13
N VAL A 397 14.08 15.32 -0.16
CA VAL A 397 12.95 15.80 0.64
C VAL A 397 11.77 16.02 -0.30
N GLN A 398 10.66 15.31 -0.11
CA GLN A 398 9.54 15.28 -1.03
C GLN A 398 8.19 15.44 -0.33
N LEU A 399 7.25 16.16 -0.95
CA LEU A 399 5.85 16.16 -0.57
C LEU A 399 5.17 14.88 -1.10
N ARG A 400 4.47 14.15 -0.24
CA ARG A 400 3.80 12.89 -0.61
C ARG A 400 2.30 12.97 -0.38
N PRO A 401 1.46 12.36 -1.25
CA PRO A 401 0.05 12.26 -0.97
C PRO A 401 -0.16 11.30 0.21
N GLY A 402 -1.04 11.65 1.13
CA GLY A 402 -1.38 10.77 2.23
C GLY A 402 -1.88 11.47 3.47
N SER A 403 -2.52 10.69 4.34
CA SER A 403 -2.85 11.08 5.70
C SER A 403 -1.90 10.41 6.67
N ARG A 404 -1.87 10.93 7.90
CA ARG A 404 -1.14 10.32 9.00
C ARG A 404 -1.47 8.81 9.10
N PRO A 405 -0.46 7.93 9.24
CA PRO A 405 -0.71 6.50 9.53
C PRO A 405 -1.45 6.36 10.87
N GLU A 406 -2.65 5.78 10.86
CA GLU A 406 -3.58 5.79 12.01
C GLU A 406 -3.06 5.03 13.24
N SER A 407 -2.17 4.06 13.06
CA SER A 407 -1.65 3.19 14.14
C SER A 407 -0.19 3.43 14.54
N SER A 408 0.53 4.34 13.88
CA SER A 408 1.95 4.57 14.16
C SER A 408 2.16 5.68 15.19
N ARG A 409 2.63 5.32 16.39
CA ARG A 409 3.27 6.31 17.27
C ARG A 409 4.55 6.79 16.56
N PRO A 410 4.83 8.10 16.53
CA PRO A 410 6.07 8.57 15.92
C PRO A 410 7.26 7.93 16.64
N ALA A 411 8.22 7.40 15.87
CA ALA A 411 9.47 6.86 16.40
C ALA A 411 10.23 7.93 17.20
N THR A 412 10.15 9.18 16.74
CA THR A 412 10.68 10.36 17.43
C THR A 412 9.79 11.57 17.18
N ARG A 413 9.73 12.49 18.15
CA ARG A 413 9.01 13.77 18.01
C ARG A 413 9.97 14.94 18.12
N ILE A 414 9.83 15.90 17.20
CA ILE A 414 10.61 17.14 17.17
C ILE A 414 9.61 18.31 17.23
N GLY A 415 9.45 18.90 18.41
CA GLY A 415 8.39 19.89 18.64
C GLY A 415 7.00 19.27 18.45
N ARG A 416 6.19 19.82 17.54
CA ARG A 416 4.89 19.25 17.16
C ARG A 416 4.96 18.24 16.02
N ILE A 417 6.11 18.09 15.36
CA ILE A 417 6.26 17.21 14.19
C ILE A 417 6.63 15.80 14.65
N GLY A 418 5.82 14.81 14.24
CA GLY A 418 6.14 13.41 14.39
C GLY A 418 7.03 12.93 13.25
N VAL A 419 8.04 12.13 13.57
CA VAL A 419 8.92 11.47 12.61
C VAL A 419 8.70 9.97 12.73
N LEU A 420 8.29 9.35 11.64
CA LEU A 420 8.14 7.90 11.50
C LEU A 420 9.21 7.40 10.55
N GLU A 421 9.97 6.39 10.97
CA GLU A 421 10.89 5.70 10.08
C GLU A 421 10.07 4.76 9.19
N GLU A 422 10.19 4.95 7.88
CA GLU A 422 9.71 4.00 6.89
C GLU A 422 10.73 2.87 6.86
N SER A 423 10.28 1.64 7.12
CA SER A 423 11.11 0.46 7.43
C SER A 423 12.46 0.46 6.71
N PRO A 424 13.59 0.29 7.42
CA PRO A 424 14.93 0.43 6.86
C PRO A 424 15.17 -0.67 5.83
N GLU A 425 15.14 -0.32 4.54
CA GLU A 425 15.62 -1.17 3.46
C GLU A 425 17.14 -1.39 3.62
N THR A 426 17.75 -2.30 2.85
CA THR A 426 19.16 -2.66 3.09
C THR A 426 20.17 -1.63 2.57
N ASP A 427 19.72 -0.64 1.83
CA ASP A 427 20.51 0.31 1.05
C ASP A 427 19.93 1.75 0.98
N GLU A 428 18.80 2.00 1.64
CA GLU A 428 18.23 3.34 1.80
C GLU A 428 17.57 3.53 3.18
N CYS A 429 17.33 4.79 3.54
CA CYS A 429 16.59 5.15 4.75
C CYS A 429 15.49 6.16 4.46
N GLY A 430 14.24 5.76 4.70
CA GLY A 430 13.05 6.57 4.53
C GLY A 430 12.50 7.09 5.86
N LEU A 431 12.10 8.36 5.91
CA LEU A 431 11.42 8.97 7.05
C LEU A 431 10.18 9.75 6.58
N LEU A 432 9.12 9.68 7.35
CA LEU A 432 7.88 10.41 7.13
C LEU A 432 7.62 11.41 8.27
N LEU A 433 7.42 12.67 7.91
CA LEU A 433 7.15 13.78 8.82
C LEU A 433 5.68 14.23 8.68
N TYR A 434 5.02 14.43 9.83
CA TYR A 434 3.62 14.84 9.90
C TYR A 434 3.34 15.67 11.16
N ASP A 435 2.33 16.55 11.14
CA ASP A 435 1.87 17.23 12.36
C ASP A 435 1.25 16.21 13.33
N SER A 436 1.86 16.06 14.52
CA SER A 436 1.42 15.08 15.51
C SER A 436 0.27 15.55 16.41
N ALA A 437 -0.01 16.86 16.41
CA ALA A 437 -1.08 17.49 17.17
C ALA A 437 -2.36 17.67 16.34
N ALA A 438 -2.22 17.89 15.03
CA ALA A 438 -3.33 17.85 14.08
C ALA A 438 -3.65 16.41 13.63
N GLY A 439 -4.86 16.16 13.12
CA GLY A 439 -5.31 14.86 12.60
C GLY A 439 -4.67 14.46 11.26
N GLY A 440 -3.35 14.62 11.13
CA GLY A 440 -2.66 14.70 9.84
C GLY A 440 -2.68 16.14 9.29
N ASP A 441 -1.88 16.41 8.27
CA ASP A 441 -2.01 17.67 7.54
C ASP A 441 -3.39 17.70 6.88
N ALA A 442 -4.17 18.75 7.18
CA ALA A 442 -5.57 18.88 6.75
C ALA A 442 -5.78 18.77 5.22
N ASP A 443 -4.68 18.91 4.46
CA ASP A 443 -4.65 18.90 2.99
C ASP A 443 -4.22 17.55 2.38
N GLY A 444 -4.03 16.50 3.19
CA GLY A 444 -3.68 15.16 2.68
C GLY A 444 -2.31 15.08 2.00
N THR A 445 -1.36 15.91 2.43
CA THR A 445 0.02 15.94 1.94
C THR A 445 0.98 15.85 3.12
N LEU A 446 1.97 14.97 3.06
CA LEU A 446 2.99 14.75 4.09
C LEU A 446 4.39 15.10 3.56
N VAL A 447 5.38 15.18 4.44
CA VAL A 447 6.79 15.36 4.05
C VAL A 447 7.53 14.03 4.20
N GLY A 448 7.99 13.45 3.10
CA GLY A 448 8.90 12.31 3.06
C GLY A 448 10.35 12.75 2.93
N ILE A 449 11.25 12.00 3.54
CA ILE A 449 12.70 12.12 3.38
C ILE A 449 13.23 10.75 3.01
N ARG A 450 13.93 10.64 1.88
CA ARG A 450 14.61 9.42 1.46
C ARG A 450 16.10 9.69 1.34
N VAL A 451 16.92 8.76 1.83
CA VAL A 451 18.37 8.83 1.72
C VAL A 451 18.92 7.52 1.18
N ASP A 452 19.60 7.58 0.06
CA ASP A 452 20.20 6.44 -0.63
C ASP A 452 21.62 6.76 -1.13
N VAL A 453 22.35 5.74 -1.58
CA VAL A 453 23.69 5.90 -2.17
C VAL A 453 23.55 6.02 -3.68
N GLY A 454 23.73 7.24 -4.20
CA GLY A 454 23.68 7.50 -5.64
C GLY A 454 24.91 6.99 -6.39
N ASP A 455 26.10 7.05 -5.78
CA ASP A 455 27.35 6.50 -6.33
C ASP A 455 28.27 5.99 -5.20
N GLY A 456 29.06 4.96 -5.48
CA GLY A 456 30.09 4.48 -4.57
C GLY A 456 29.54 3.63 -3.43
N SER A 457 30.11 3.77 -2.23
CA SER A 457 29.68 3.01 -1.05
C SER A 457 29.95 3.78 0.23
N VAL A 458 29.01 3.72 1.18
CA VAL A 458 29.13 4.45 2.44
C VAL A 458 29.64 3.52 3.55
N THR A 459 30.68 3.94 4.26
CA THR A 459 31.15 3.22 5.45
C THR A 459 30.08 3.24 6.54
N GLY A 460 29.72 2.06 7.05
CA GLY A 460 28.60 1.90 8.01
C GLY A 460 27.26 1.56 7.37
N GLY A 461 27.18 1.52 6.02
CA GLY A 461 25.99 1.09 5.29
C GLY A 461 24.76 1.91 5.67
N ASN A 462 23.61 1.24 5.78
CA ASN A 462 22.33 1.90 6.06
C ASN A 462 22.31 2.68 7.39
N ALA A 463 23.06 2.26 8.42
CA ALA A 463 23.11 3.02 9.68
C ALA A 463 23.62 4.46 9.48
N THR A 464 24.54 4.67 8.53
CA THR A 464 25.01 5.99 8.16
C THR A 464 23.94 6.76 7.38
N LEU A 465 23.26 6.11 6.43
CA LEU A 465 22.16 6.72 5.66
C LEU A 465 21.03 7.19 6.57
N CYS A 466 20.62 6.37 7.54
CA CYS A 466 19.62 6.78 8.53
C CYS A 466 20.09 7.91 9.44
N THR A 467 21.38 7.98 9.76
CA THR A 467 21.93 9.12 10.51
C THR A 467 21.83 10.43 9.70
N VAL A 468 22.10 10.36 8.40
CA VAL A 468 21.90 11.49 7.47
C VAL A 468 20.40 11.84 7.38
N ALA A 469 19.53 10.85 7.20
CA ALA A 469 18.08 11.03 7.11
C ALA A 469 17.51 11.72 8.37
N HIS A 470 17.87 11.26 9.57
CA HIS A 470 17.43 11.88 10.82
C HIS A 470 17.96 13.31 11.00
N THR A 471 19.12 13.63 10.43
CA THR A 471 19.65 15.00 10.43
C THR A 471 18.85 15.91 9.49
N ALA A 472 18.50 15.42 8.30
CA ALA A 472 17.60 16.11 7.38
C ALA A 472 16.19 16.29 8.00
N ALA A 473 15.65 15.25 8.65
CA ALA A 473 14.35 15.30 9.32
C ALA A 473 14.29 16.34 10.44
N ARG A 474 15.39 16.52 11.20
CA ARG A 474 15.47 17.58 12.21
C ARG A 474 15.37 18.96 11.59
N SER A 475 16.11 19.19 10.51
CA SER A 475 16.12 20.46 9.78
C SER A 475 14.73 20.79 9.22
N ALA A 476 14.09 19.82 8.55
CA ALA A 476 12.73 19.97 8.04
C ALA A 476 11.72 20.21 9.16
N ALA A 477 11.80 19.46 10.26
CA ALA A 477 10.90 19.63 11.40
C ALA A 477 11.07 21.01 12.07
N GLU A 478 12.28 21.55 12.17
CA GLU A 478 12.51 22.90 12.71
C GLU A 478 11.75 23.96 11.90
N VAL A 479 11.81 23.88 10.57
CA VAL A 479 11.06 24.77 9.67
C VAL A 479 9.56 24.64 9.88
N LEU A 480 9.03 23.41 9.88
CA LEU A 480 7.60 23.12 10.09
C LEU A 480 7.10 23.50 11.50
N ASN A 481 7.98 23.53 12.49
CA ASN A 481 7.67 24.01 13.83
C ASN A 481 7.52 25.54 13.91
N THR A 482 8.10 26.31 12.97
CA THR A 482 7.96 27.78 12.95
C THR A 482 6.64 28.26 12.37
N GLY A 483 5.98 27.44 11.54
CA GLY A 483 4.73 27.79 10.88
C GLY A 483 4.51 26.98 9.60
N PRO A 484 3.58 27.42 8.73
CA PRO A 484 3.40 26.82 7.41
C PRO A 484 4.68 26.88 6.59
N LEU A 485 4.86 25.89 5.71
CA LEU A 485 5.95 25.80 4.78
C LEU A 485 6.11 27.12 4.00
N PRO A 486 7.32 27.70 3.90
CA PRO A 486 7.55 28.92 3.15
C PRO A 486 7.06 28.80 1.71
N ARG A 487 6.66 29.94 1.12
CA ARG A 487 6.28 30.01 -0.28
C ARG A 487 7.50 30.33 -1.13
N ARG A 488 7.60 29.65 -2.27
CA ARG A 488 8.70 29.80 -3.22
C ARG A 488 8.83 31.26 -3.66
N SER A 489 10.04 31.78 -3.63
CA SER A 489 10.36 33.12 -4.12
C SER A 489 11.67 33.08 -4.93
N PRO A 490 11.63 33.34 -6.26
CA PRO A 490 10.46 33.73 -7.05
C PRO A 490 9.50 32.56 -7.31
N ALA A 491 8.20 32.87 -7.45
CA ALA A 491 7.19 31.89 -7.87
C ALA A 491 7.52 31.26 -9.24
N TYR A 492 6.93 30.10 -9.53
CA TYR A 492 7.00 29.53 -10.88
C TYR A 492 6.37 30.50 -11.89
N PRO A 493 7.00 30.72 -13.06
CA PRO A 493 6.40 31.53 -14.11
C PRO A 493 5.10 30.89 -14.63
N ASP A 494 4.18 31.70 -15.16
CA ASP A 494 2.85 31.25 -15.57
C ASP A 494 2.86 30.12 -16.62
N ASN A 495 3.93 30.03 -17.42
CA ASN A 495 4.14 28.98 -18.43
C ASN A 495 4.98 27.79 -17.90
N SER A 496 4.99 27.54 -16.60
CA SER A 496 5.62 26.36 -15.99
C SER A 496 4.66 25.19 -15.92
N LEU A 497 5.17 23.97 -16.08
CA LEU A 497 4.41 22.73 -15.80
C LEU A 497 4.00 22.61 -14.32
N ALA A 498 4.57 23.39 -13.40
CA ALA A 498 4.11 23.44 -12.02
C ALA A 498 2.62 23.83 -11.89
N TRP A 499 2.08 24.55 -12.87
CA TRP A 499 0.66 24.95 -12.93
C TRP A 499 -0.22 23.99 -13.75
N ALA A 500 0.38 22.98 -14.38
CA ALA A 500 -0.32 22.02 -15.21
C ALA A 500 -0.81 20.79 -14.41
N ASP A 501 -1.66 19.99 -15.05
CA ASP A 501 -2.17 18.72 -14.55
C ASP A 501 -1.64 17.60 -15.45
N ALA A 502 -0.76 16.75 -14.92
CA ALA A 502 -0.16 15.66 -15.68
C ALA A 502 -1.21 14.60 -16.05
N CYS A 503 -2.16 14.33 -15.16
CA CYS A 503 -3.24 13.36 -15.36
C CYS A 503 -4.14 13.78 -16.53
N ALA A 504 -4.36 15.08 -16.73
CA ALA A 504 -5.15 15.60 -17.84
C ALA A 504 -4.48 15.44 -19.22
N LEU A 505 -3.18 15.13 -19.28
CA LEU A 505 -2.47 14.93 -20.55
C LEU A 505 -2.87 13.65 -21.27
N LEU A 506 -3.37 12.65 -20.54
CA LEU A 506 -3.82 11.38 -21.09
C LEU A 506 -5.32 11.22 -20.80
N ASP A 507 -6.13 11.08 -21.85
CA ASP A 507 -7.53 10.71 -21.66
C ASP A 507 -7.71 9.19 -21.71
N ALA A 508 -8.90 8.74 -21.31
CA ALA A 508 -9.24 7.32 -21.31
C ALA A 508 -9.03 6.63 -22.65
N LYS A 509 -9.24 7.37 -23.75
CA LYS A 509 -9.03 6.81 -25.09
C LYS A 509 -7.54 6.62 -25.38
N ALA A 510 -6.71 7.64 -25.13
CA ALA A 510 -5.26 7.55 -25.34
C ALA A 510 -4.66 6.40 -24.54
N LEU A 511 -5.10 6.21 -23.29
CA LEU A 511 -4.67 5.12 -22.43
C LEU A 511 -5.11 3.75 -22.97
N SER A 512 -6.42 3.55 -23.19
CA SER A 512 -6.93 2.26 -23.64
C SER A 512 -6.53 1.88 -25.07
N ASP A 513 -6.28 2.85 -25.95
CA ASP A 513 -5.80 2.60 -27.31
C ASP A 513 -4.31 2.19 -27.33
N ALA A 514 -3.51 2.73 -26.40
CA ALA A 514 -2.06 2.49 -26.38
C ALA A 514 -1.66 1.32 -25.48
N VAL A 515 -2.27 1.18 -24.30
CA VAL A 515 -1.90 0.16 -23.30
C VAL A 515 -3.08 -0.78 -23.08
N PRO A 516 -2.97 -2.06 -23.49
CA PRO A 516 -4.03 -3.05 -23.30
C PRO A 516 -4.39 -3.21 -21.82
N GLY A 517 -5.70 -3.29 -21.51
CA GLY A 517 -6.18 -3.62 -20.17
C GLY A 517 -6.08 -2.52 -19.11
N ILE A 518 -5.45 -1.38 -19.44
CA ILE A 518 -5.27 -0.26 -18.51
C ILE A 518 -6.61 0.32 -18.06
N LYS A 519 -6.71 0.67 -16.77
CA LYS A 519 -7.88 1.35 -16.19
C LYS A 519 -7.72 2.86 -16.16
N PRO A 520 -8.29 3.60 -17.11
CA PRO A 520 -8.06 5.04 -17.17
C PRO A 520 -8.79 5.86 -16.10
N ASP A 521 -9.82 5.31 -15.45
CA ASP A 521 -10.72 6.03 -14.55
C ASP A 521 -10.29 6.03 -13.07
N THR A 522 -9.28 5.22 -12.71
CA THR A 522 -8.79 5.11 -11.33
C THR A 522 -7.26 5.26 -11.23
N PRO A 523 -6.68 6.41 -11.63
CA PRO A 523 -5.25 6.64 -11.44
C PRO A 523 -4.87 6.75 -9.96
N GLU A 524 -3.65 6.35 -9.64
CA GLU A 524 -2.96 6.84 -8.46
C GLU A 524 -2.42 8.25 -8.78
N VAL A 525 -2.84 9.25 -7.98
CA VAL A 525 -2.58 10.67 -8.26
C VAL A 525 -1.58 11.22 -7.26
N GLY A 526 -0.50 11.81 -7.77
CA GLY A 526 0.51 12.46 -6.95
C GLY A 526 0.13 13.84 -6.44
N VAL A 527 1.03 14.45 -5.67
CA VAL A 527 0.85 15.81 -5.14
C VAL A 527 0.65 16.79 -6.30
N ALA A 528 -0.38 17.64 -6.17
CA ALA A 528 -0.75 18.66 -7.14
C ALA A 528 -0.98 18.13 -8.58
N ASN A 529 -1.33 16.85 -8.75
CA ASN A 529 -1.53 16.18 -10.03
C ASN A 529 -0.28 16.26 -10.93
N TRP A 530 0.93 16.36 -10.36
CA TRP A 530 2.18 16.40 -11.14
C TRP A 530 2.67 15.01 -11.55
N ASN A 531 2.02 13.96 -11.08
CA ASN A 531 2.15 12.62 -11.61
C ASN A 531 0.80 11.88 -11.52
N CYS A 532 0.62 10.94 -12.44
CA CYS A 532 -0.48 9.99 -12.43
C CYS A 532 0.01 8.64 -12.94
N GLU A 533 -0.43 7.59 -12.27
CA GLU A 533 -0.10 6.20 -12.61
C GLU A 533 -1.38 5.39 -12.78
N TRP A 534 -1.38 4.53 -13.80
CA TRP A 534 -2.49 3.65 -14.12
C TRP A 534 -1.97 2.23 -14.26
N PHE A 535 -2.80 1.29 -13.84
CA PHE A 535 -2.49 -0.14 -13.86
C PHE A 535 -3.47 -0.87 -14.77
N SER A 536 -2.97 -1.91 -15.42
CA SER A 536 -3.77 -2.88 -16.15
C SER A 536 -4.50 -3.82 -15.20
N GLU A 537 -5.70 -4.26 -15.60
CA GLU A 537 -6.45 -5.30 -14.88
C GLU A 537 -6.29 -6.69 -15.48
N VAL A 538 -5.62 -6.82 -16.62
CA VAL A 538 -5.54 -8.09 -17.35
C VAL A 538 -4.11 -8.62 -17.47
N ASP A 539 -3.13 -7.80 -17.10
CA ASP A 539 -1.71 -8.10 -17.05
C ASP A 539 -1.01 -7.11 -16.10
N ASP A 540 0.31 -7.21 -16.05
CA ASP A 540 1.21 -6.42 -15.21
C ASP A 540 1.65 -5.10 -15.86
N LEU A 541 0.97 -4.67 -16.93
CA LEU A 541 1.27 -3.40 -17.56
C LEU A 541 0.88 -2.23 -16.65
N GLU A 542 1.80 -1.30 -16.50
CA GLU A 542 1.58 -0.02 -15.85
C GLU A 542 1.98 1.12 -16.78
N ALA A 543 1.29 2.25 -16.65
CA ALA A 543 1.65 3.48 -17.35
C ALA A 543 1.70 4.64 -16.36
N GLU A 544 2.74 5.45 -16.47
CA GLU A 544 2.93 6.65 -15.64
C GLU A 544 3.11 7.86 -16.56
N VAL A 545 2.50 8.98 -16.17
CA VAL A 545 2.86 10.32 -16.65
C VAL A 545 3.29 11.17 -15.47
N SER A 546 4.45 11.80 -15.57
CA SER A 546 4.95 12.70 -14.53
C SER A 546 5.68 13.90 -15.11
N PHE A 547 5.69 15.00 -14.37
CA PHE A 547 6.57 16.11 -14.66
C PHE A 547 7.94 15.89 -14.06
N PHE A 548 8.96 16.32 -14.78
CA PHE A 548 10.35 16.07 -14.44
C PHE A 548 11.21 17.27 -14.82
N ARG A 549 12.11 17.66 -13.91
CA ARG A 549 13.10 18.72 -14.10
C ARG A 549 14.48 18.09 -14.01
N ASP A 550 15.35 18.46 -14.93
CA ASP A 550 16.77 18.07 -14.94
C ASP A 550 17.49 18.92 -16.00
N GLN A 551 18.80 18.69 -16.18
CA GLN A 551 19.49 19.11 -17.38
C GLN A 551 18.82 18.53 -18.63
N PRO A 552 18.80 19.27 -19.76
CA PRO A 552 18.25 18.75 -21.00
C PRO A 552 18.91 17.43 -21.38
N LYS A 553 18.09 16.36 -21.54
CA LYS A 553 18.62 15.02 -21.83
C LYS A 553 19.48 15.02 -23.10
N SER A 554 20.65 14.41 -23.00
CA SER A 554 21.62 14.28 -24.08
C SER A 554 21.18 13.22 -25.10
N ALA A 555 21.46 13.47 -26.38
CA ALA A 555 21.17 12.53 -27.46
C ALA A 555 22.24 11.44 -27.64
N LYS A 556 23.23 11.37 -26.74
CA LYS A 556 24.52 10.74 -27.06
C LYS A 556 24.44 9.25 -27.42
N ASP A 557 23.40 8.53 -26.99
CA ASP A 557 23.19 7.11 -27.33
C ASP A 557 21.68 6.77 -27.39
N ARG A 558 20.82 7.74 -27.72
CA ARG A 558 19.36 7.64 -27.59
C ARG A 558 18.63 8.19 -28.82
N GLU A 559 17.49 7.61 -29.15
CA GLU A 559 16.70 8.03 -30.31
C GLU A 559 15.99 9.36 -30.02
N VAL A 560 16.33 10.40 -30.78
CA VAL A 560 15.66 11.69 -30.72
C VAL A 560 14.55 11.71 -31.77
N VAL A 561 13.31 11.72 -31.31
CA VAL A 561 12.12 11.83 -32.17
C VAL A 561 11.42 13.17 -31.97
N ARG A 562 10.57 13.56 -32.93
CA ARG A 562 9.70 14.73 -32.79
C ARG A 562 8.25 14.28 -32.67
N LEU A 563 7.66 14.51 -31.51
CA LEU A 563 6.26 14.18 -31.24
C LEU A 563 5.47 15.48 -31.10
N SER A 564 4.54 15.71 -32.04
CA SER A 564 3.67 16.91 -32.04
C SER A 564 4.42 18.25 -31.87
N GLY A 565 5.63 18.36 -32.44
CA GLY A 565 6.47 19.56 -32.37
C GLY A 565 7.43 19.63 -31.18
N TYR A 566 7.31 18.72 -30.22
CA TYR A 566 8.21 18.61 -29.07
C TYR A 566 9.40 17.70 -29.38
N ARG A 567 10.57 18.04 -28.85
CA ARG A 567 11.74 17.15 -28.86
C ARG A 567 11.47 16.05 -27.83
N ALA A 568 11.52 14.80 -28.26
CA ALA A 568 11.29 13.63 -27.44
C ALA A 568 12.52 12.72 -27.46
N LEU A 569 12.78 12.05 -26.34
CA LEU A 569 13.85 11.07 -26.20
C LEU A 569 13.24 9.75 -25.71
N VAL A 570 13.45 8.67 -26.46
CA VAL A 570 13.00 7.33 -26.08
C VAL A 570 14.15 6.58 -25.43
N GLU A 571 13.88 5.97 -24.28
CA GLU A 571 14.83 5.29 -23.41
C GLU A 571 14.30 3.90 -23.05
N PRO A 572 14.65 2.88 -23.85
CA PRO A 572 14.48 1.49 -23.46
C PRO A 572 15.26 1.22 -22.16
N GLU A 573 14.66 0.46 -21.26
CA GLU A 573 15.22 0.12 -19.94
C GLU A 573 15.57 1.36 -19.09
N GLY A 574 14.91 2.50 -19.35
CA GLY A 574 15.25 3.79 -18.76
C GLY A 574 15.09 3.87 -17.24
N ASP A 575 14.11 3.13 -16.70
CA ASP A 575 13.83 3.03 -15.27
C ASP A 575 13.84 1.54 -14.81
N GLY A 576 14.59 0.67 -15.51
CA GLY A 576 14.74 -0.77 -15.23
C GLY A 576 14.45 -1.67 -16.43
N ASP A 577 14.88 -2.94 -16.34
CA ASP A 577 14.94 -3.92 -17.46
C ASP A 577 13.61 -4.21 -18.17
N GLU A 578 12.47 -3.89 -17.55
CA GLU A 578 11.11 -4.13 -18.09
C GLU A 578 10.33 -2.83 -18.26
N THR A 579 11.02 -1.75 -18.58
CA THR A 579 10.42 -0.42 -18.74
C THR A 579 10.88 0.27 -20.01
N CYS A 580 10.00 1.07 -20.62
CA CYS A 580 10.42 2.04 -21.62
C CYS A 580 9.88 3.42 -21.27
N THR A 581 10.77 4.42 -21.34
CA THR A 581 10.50 5.78 -20.88
C THR A 581 10.69 6.78 -22.03
N VAL A 582 9.78 7.77 -22.12
CA VAL A 582 9.86 8.88 -23.06
C VAL A 582 9.91 10.20 -22.33
N PHE A 583 10.94 11.00 -22.61
CA PHE A 583 11.06 12.37 -22.11
C PHE A 583 10.68 13.38 -23.19
N LEU A 584 9.59 14.11 -22.99
CA LEU A 584 9.16 15.24 -23.82
C LEU A 584 9.73 16.55 -23.27
N GLU A 585 10.61 17.21 -24.02
CA GLU A 585 11.18 18.50 -23.64
C GLU A 585 10.16 19.64 -23.85
N TYR A 586 9.56 20.11 -22.75
CA TYR A 586 8.54 21.16 -22.78
C TYR A 586 9.18 22.54 -22.95
N ARG A 587 10.05 22.93 -22.02
CA ARG A 587 10.76 24.21 -22.10
C ARG A 587 12.12 24.13 -21.41
N ARG A 588 13.03 25.03 -21.81
CA ARG A 588 14.31 25.22 -21.14
C ARG A 588 14.29 26.53 -20.38
N TYR A 589 14.96 26.53 -19.23
CA TYR A 589 15.14 27.72 -18.41
C TYR A 589 16.55 27.71 -17.80
N SER A 590 16.91 28.83 -17.19
CA SER A 590 18.12 28.91 -16.37
C SER A 590 17.68 28.93 -14.91
N GLY A 591 18.12 27.94 -14.15
CA GLY A 591 17.84 27.80 -12.73
C GLY A 591 18.85 28.56 -11.87
N GLN A 592 18.77 28.41 -10.54
CA GLN A 592 19.73 29.00 -9.61
C GLN A 592 21.09 28.28 -9.63
N ASP A 593 21.12 26.98 -9.95
CA ASP A 593 22.36 26.16 -9.96
C ASP A 593 22.68 25.50 -11.31
N ALA A 594 21.70 25.37 -12.21
CA ALA A 594 21.90 24.82 -13.55
C ALA A 594 22.25 25.90 -14.58
N LYS A 595 23.36 25.73 -15.31
CA LYS A 595 23.67 26.56 -16.51
C LYS A 595 22.50 26.55 -17.51
N GLN A 596 21.78 25.43 -17.57
CA GLN A 596 20.54 25.24 -18.33
C GLN A 596 19.80 24.04 -17.76
N ALA A 597 18.52 24.21 -17.42
CA ALA A 597 17.59 23.15 -17.00
C ALA A 597 16.43 23.04 -18.00
N ALA A 598 15.70 21.93 -17.95
CA ALA A 598 14.48 21.72 -18.72
C ALA A 598 13.35 21.24 -17.83
N GLU A 599 12.14 21.72 -18.09
CA GLU A 599 10.92 21.05 -17.65
C GLU A 599 10.52 20.07 -18.75
N MET A 600 10.22 18.85 -18.34
CA MET A 600 9.91 17.72 -19.21
C MET A 600 8.65 17.00 -18.73
N VAL A 601 7.95 16.36 -19.66
CA VAL A 601 7.00 15.30 -19.31
C VAL A 601 7.71 13.97 -19.49
N ARG A 602 7.78 13.19 -18.42
CA ARG A 602 8.22 11.80 -18.44
C ARG A 602 6.98 10.93 -18.59
N LEU A 603 6.98 10.06 -19.59
CA LEU A 603 6.02 8.98 -19.71
C LEU A 603 6.76 7.66 -19.60
N ARG A 604 6.21 6.72 -18.84
CA ARG A 604 6.80 5.39 -18.64
C ARG A 604 5.72 4.34 -18.86
N VAL A 605 6.07 3.25 -19.52
CA VAL A 605 5.28 2.01 -19.53
C VAL A 605 6.17 0.89 -19.03
N GLY A 606 5.69 0.12 -18.07
CA GLY A 606 6.39 -1.03 -17.48
C GLY A 606 5.55 -2.30 -17.54
N GLY A 607 6.21 -3.47 -17.48
CA GLY A 607 5.59 -4.80 -17.41
C GLY A 607 6.30 -5.84 -18.28
N GLU A 608 5.97 -7.12 -18.07
CA GLU A 608 6.51 -8.31 -18.72
C GLU A 608 6.06 -8.38 -20.20
N ARG A 609 6.66 -7.54 -21.03
CA ARG A 609 6.47 -7.49 -22.48
C ARG A 609 7.80 -7.30 -23.21
N PRO A 610 7.88 -7.68 -24.50
CA PRO A 610 9.01 -7.31 -25.33
C PRO A 610 9.26 -5.79 -25.31
N MET A 611 10.51 -5.38 -25.16
CA MET A 611 10.90 -3.98 -25.05
C MET A 611 10.38 -3.11 -26.21
N ASP A 612 10.36 -3.64 -27.44
CA ASP A 612 9.82 -2.94 -28.62
C ASP A 612 8.32 -2.64 -28.47
N ASP A 613 7.56 -3.52 -27.82
CA ASP A 613 6.13 -3.30 -27.55
C ASP A 613 5.97 -2.20 -26.50
N LEU A 614 6.70 -2.26 -25.39
CA LEU A 614 6.69 -1.22 -24.35
C LEU A 614 7.02 0.16 -24.93
N CYS A 615 8.09 0.24 -25.72
CA CYS A 615 8.51 1.48 -26.38
C CYS A 615 7.48 1.99 -27.39
N THR A 616 6.76 1.10 -28.08
CA THR A 616 5.66 1.48 -28.98
C THR A 616 4.49 2.07 -28.19
N MET A 617 4.09 1.43 -27.08
CA MET A 617 3.00 1.90 -26.22
C MET A 617 3.29 3.29 -25.64
N VAL A 618 4.45 3.46 -24.99
CA VAL A 618 4.82 4.75 -24.36
C VAL A 618 4.99 5.86 -25.40
N THR A 619 5.47 5.56 -26.61
CA THR A 619 5.57 6.54 -27.70
C THR A 619 4.19 7.00 -28.18
N GLY A 620 3.21 6.10 -28.23
CA GLY A 620 1.81 6.42 -28.51
C GLY A 620 1.19 7.33 -27.46
N LEU A 621 1.42 7.03 -26.18
CA LEU A 621 1.01 7.89 -25.07
C LEU A 621 1.69 9.26 -25.15
N ALA A 622 3.00 9.30 -25.38
CA ALA A 622 3.77 10.54 -25.46
C ALA A 622 3.29 11.44 -26.61
N THR A 623 2.95 10.83 -27.76
CA THR A 623 2.36 11.55 -28.89
C THR A 623 1.04 12.20 -28.50
N SER A 624 0.18 11.48 -27.76
CA SER A 624 -1.12 11.97 -27.30
C SER A 624 -0.94 13.09 -26.27
N ALA A 625 -0.10 12.90 -25.26
CA ALA A 625 0.22 13.90 -24.25
C ALA A 625 0.77 15.20 -24.86
N ALA A 626 1.65 15.08 -25.86
CA ALA A 626 2.24 16.23 -26.54
C ALA A 626 1.20 17.15 -27.22
N THR A 627 0.05 16.61 -27.63
CA THR A 627 -1.05 17.43 -28.21
C THR A 627 -1.84 18.25 -27.19
N LYS A 628 -1.76 17.88 -25.90
CA LYS A 628 -2.49 18.53 -24.80
C LYS A 628 -1.62 19.44 -23.96
N LEU A 629 -0.31 19.49 -24.24
CA LEU A 629 0.60 20.38 -23.54
C LEU A 629 0.19 21.85 -23.72
N PRO A 630 0.24 22.66 -22.65
CA PRO A 630 -0.08 24.08 -22.74
C PRO A 630 0.86 24.81 -23.70
N GLU A 631 0.39 25.85 -24.38
CA GLU A 631 1.25 26.67 -25.25
C GLU A 631 2.41 27.28 -24.43
N ARG A 632 3.60 27.33 -25.04
CA ARG A 632 4.88 27.69 -24.39
C ARG A 632 5.03 29.17 -24.08
#